data_AF-A0A2I6QHR4-F1
#
_entry.id   AF-A0A2I6QHR4-F1
#
_cell.length_a   1.000
_cell.length_b   1.000
_cell.length_c   1.000
_cell.angle_alpha   90.00
_cell.angle_beta   90.00
_cell.angle_gamma   90.00
#
_symmetry.space_group_name_H-M   'P 1'
#
loop_
_entity.id
_entity.type
_entity.pdbx_description
1 polymer ?
#
loop_
_entity_poly.entity_id
_entity_poly.type
_entity_poly.pdbx_seq_one_letter_code
_entity_poly.pdbx_strand_id
1 'polypeptide(L)'
;MLCPRCNSNQSDDIRFCTSCGANLQAVREALDAPEKKFDWGNTWVAEMFMSGQANEIRKREMERQLGITPEVKRYNEIKAGVICSCVGLGISVFLYFLMLGIAANATPQDAAILLRLWVAGIIRSWLASR
;
A
#
# COMPACT_ATOMS: atom_id res chain seq x y z
N MET A 1 -16.00 49.13 -18.75
CA MET A 1 -15.03 48.47 -17.84
C MET A 1 -13.82 49.35 -17.55
N LEU A 2 -13.19 49.16 -16.39
CA LEU A 2 -11.98 49.89 -16.00
C LEU A 2 -10.72 49.12 -16.46
N CYS A 3 -9.76 49.80 -17.10
CA CYS A 3 -8.51 49.14 -17.49
C CYS A 3 -7.60 48.90 -16.26
N PRO A 4 -7.16 47.66 -15.97
CA PRO A 4 -6.35 47.36 -14.78
C PRO A 4 -4.93 47.95 -14.83
N ARG A 5 -4.46 48.43 -16.00
CA ARG A 5 -3.10 48.97 -16.18
C ARG A 5 -3.02 50.49 -16.05
N CYS A 6 -4.00 51.22 -16.57
CA CYS A 6 -3.98 52.70 -16.59
C CYS A 6 -5.21 53.35 -15.97
N ASN A 7 -6.13 52.54 -15.44
CA ASN A 7 -7.33 52.99 -14.73
C ASN A 7 -8.25 53.91 -15.55
N SER A 8 -8.14 53.92 -16.88
CA SER A 8 -9.04 54.67 -17.74
C SER A 8 -10.37 53.94 -17.88
N ASN A 9 -11.46 54.70 -17.95
CA ASN A 9 -12.79 54.16 -18.22
C ASN A 9 -12.89 53.86 -19.71
N GLN A 10 -13.25 52.62 -20.05
CA GLN A 10 -13.31 52.13 -21.41
C GLN A 10 -14.69 51.48 -21.64
N SER A 11 -15.21 51.55 -22.86
CA SER A 11 -16.47 50.87 -23.21
C SER A 11 -16.31 49.35 -23.22
N ASP A 12 -17.42 48.62 -23.07
CA ASP A 12 -17.40 47.16 -22.98
C ASP A 12 -17.31 46.45 -24.34
N ASP A 13 -17.04 47.15 -25.44
CA ASP A 13 -16.89 46.54 -26.77
C ASP A 13 -15.47 46.63 -27.36
N ILE A 14 -14.56 47.36 -26.72
CA ILE A 14 -13.19 47.55 -27.25
C ILE A 14 -12.22 46.44 -26.83
N ARG A 15 -11.40 46.00 -27.80
CA ARG A 15 -10.40 44.93 -27.62
C ARG A 15 -9.12 45.41 -26.93
N PHE A 16 -8.76 46.69 -27.14
CA PHE A 16 -7.56 47.31 -26.58
C PHE A 16 -7.90 48.64 -25.92
N CYS A 17 -7.16 48.98 -24.86
CA CYS A 17 -7.32 50.27 -24.18
C CYS A 17 -6.79 51.42 -25.04
N THR A 18 -7.60 52.46 -25.24
CA THR A 18 -7.23 53.63 -26.06
C THR A 18 -6.14 54.51 -25.43
N SER A 19 -5.90 54.37 -24.12
CA SER A 19 -4.91 55.18 -23.40
C SER A 19 -3.55 54.47 -23.19
N CYS A 20 -3.53 53.14 -23.04
CA CYS A 20 -2.31 52.40 -22.70
C CYS A 20 -2.01 51.19 -23.60
N GLY A 21 -2.89 50.86 -24.54
CA GLY A 21 -2.73 49.74 -25.47
C GLY A 21 -2.86 48.34 -24.85
N ALA A 22 -3.27 48.21 -23.58
CA ALA A 22 -3.47 46.90 -22.95
C ALA A 22 -4.60 46.12 -23.64
N ASN A 23 -4.40 44.80 -23.80
CA ASN A 23 -5.42 43.89 -24.34
C ASN A 23 -6.47 43.58 -23.27
N LEU A 24 -7.69 44.07 -23.48
CA LEU A 24 -8.81 43.94 -22.53
C LEU A 24 -9.61 42.65 -22.77
N GLN A 25 -9.45 42.02 -23.92
CA GLN A 25 -10.12 40.75 -24.24
C GLN A 25 -9.57 39.60 -23.37
N ALA A 26 -8.25 39.50 -23.22
CA ALA A 26 -7.63 38.49 -22.36
C ALA A 26 -8.01 38.68 -20.88
N VAL A 27 -8.21 39.93 -20.45
CA VAL A 27 -8.64 40.24 -19.08
C VAL A 27 -10.09 39.78 -18.86
N ARG A 28 -10.97 39.95 -19.84
CA ARG A 28 -12.34 39.43 -19.78
C ARG A 28 -12.37 37.91 -19.75
N GLU A 29 -11.61 37.27 -20.62
CA GLU A 29 -11.51 35.81 -20.64
C GLU A 29 -10.99 35.25 -19.30
N ALA A 30 -10.08 35.96 -18.63
CA ALA A 30 -9.61 35.58 -17.29
C ALA A 30 -10.63 35.84 -16.17
N LEU A 31 -11.47 36.87 -16.30
CA LEU A 31 -12.56 37.17 -15.36
C LEU A 31 -13.78 36.25 -15.55
N ASP A 32 -14.04 35.81 -16.78
CA ASP A 32 -15.11 34.89 -17.14
C ASP A 32 -14.71 33.41 -16.92
N ALA A 33 -13.44 33.15 -16.66
CA ALA A 33 -12.96 31.79 -16.37
C ALA A 33 -13.59 31.30 -15.05
N PRO A 34 -14.31 30.15 -15.05
CA PRO A 34 -14.89 29.61 -13.84
C PRO A 34 -13.78 29.21 -12.86
N GLU A 35 -13.88 29.66 -11.61
CA GLU A 35 -13.02 29.25 -10.51
C GLU A 35 -13.05 27.72 -10.38
N LYS A 36 -11.95 27.04 -10.72
CA LYS A 36 -11.77 25.62 -10.39
C LYS A 36 -11.53 25.51 -8.89
N LYS A 37 -12.60 25.34 -8.11
CA LYS A 37 -12.50 24.97 -6.69
C LYS A 37 -11.75 23.64 -6.60
N PHE A 38 -10.56 23.70 -6.01
CA PHE A 38 -9.78 22.52 -5.68
C PHE A 38 -10.45 21.84 -4.48
N ASP A 39 -11.12 20.72 -4.73
CA ASP A 39 -11.81 19.95 -3.69
C ASP A 39 -10.80 19.21 -2.80
N TRP A 40 -10.51 19.81 -1.64
CA TRP A 40 -9.66 19.23 -0.59
C TRP A 40 -10.13 17.85 -0.10
N GLY A 41 -11.42 17.52 -0.29
CA GLY A 41 -12.04 16.28 0.19
C GLY A 41 -11.56 14.99 -0.49
N ASN A 42 -10.94 15.06 -1.67
CA ASN A 42 -10.48 13.89 -2.43
C ASN A 42 -8.96 13.68 -2.36
N THR A 43 -8.28 14.31 -1.40
CA THR A 43 -6.84 14.13 -1.24
C THR A 43 -6.54 12.94 -0.34
N TRP A 44 -5.52 12.15 -0.70
CA TRP A 44 -5.04 11.02 0.11
C TRP A 44 -4.67 11.44 1.55
N VAL A 45 -4.36 12.72 1.76
CA VAL A 45 -4.05 13.34 3.06
C VAL A 45 -5.28 13.37 3.96
N ALA A 46 -6.45 13.74 3.44
CA ALA A 46 -7.69 13.76 4.22
C ALA A 46 -8.09 12.36 4.70
N GLU A 47 -7.83 11.33 3.89
CA GLU A 47 -8.05 9.94 4.23
C GLU A 47 -7.08 9.42 5.32
N MET A 48 -5.84 9.91 5.30
CA MET A 48 -4.79 9.51 6.24
C MET A 48 -5.00 10.11 7.65
N PHE A 49 -5.62 11.29 7.76
CA PHE A 49 -5.89 11.97 9.05
C PHE A 49 -7.17 11.48 9.78
N MET A 50 -8.07 10.76 9.12
CA MET A 50 -9.32 10.22 9.71
C MET A 50 -9.26 8.70 10.01
N SER A 51 -8.05 8.14 10.11
CA SER A 51 -7.73 6.77 9.71
C SER A 51 -7.92 5.65 10.75
N GLY A 52 -8.34 5.96 11.99
CA GLY A 52 -8.64 4.91 12.97
C GLY A 52 -10.02 4.28 12.73
N GLN A 53 -11.07 5.04 13.08
CA GLN A 53 -12.46 4.58 13.00
C GLN A 53 -12.93 4.34 11.56
N ALA A 54 -12.56 5.20 10.59
CA ALA A 54 -13.01 5.06 9.20
C ALA A 54 -12.46 3.79 8.54
N ASN A 55 -11.22 3.40 8.86
CA ASN A 55 -10.63 2.16 8.35
C ASN A 55 -11.28 0.91 8.96
N GLU A 56 -11.65 0.94 10.25
CA GLU A 56 -12.40 -0.16 10.84
C GLU A 56 -13.78 -0.35 10.21
N ILE A 57 -14.49 0.76 9.94
CA ILE A 57 -15.80 0.71 9.29
C ILE A 57 -15.68 0.12 7.89
N ARG A 58 -14.73 0.59 7.08
CA ARG A 58 -14.46 0.04 5.74
C ARG A 58 -14.03 -1.42 5.78
N LYS A 59 -13.22 -1.81 6.78
CA LYS A 59 -12.83 -3.20 6.97
C LYS A 59 -14.04 -4.07 7.29
N ARG A 60 -14.96 -3.62 8.16
CA ARG A 60 -16.21 -4.33 8.47
C ARG A 60 -17.15 -4.41 7.27
N GLU A 61 -17.24 -3.36 6.46
CA GLU A 61 -18.01 -3.36 5.21
C GLU A 61 -17.42 -4.33 4.19
N MET A 62 -16.10 -4.33 4.03
CA MET A 62 -15.37 -5.26 3.18
C MET A 62 -15.56 -6.71 3.65
N GLU A 63 -15.49 -6.97 4.97
CA GLU A 63 -15.75 -8.30 5.54
C GLU A 63 -17.18 -8.78 5.27
N ARG A 64 -18.16 -7.87 5.27
CA ARG A 64 -19.55 -8.18 4.88
C ARG A 64 -19.68 -8.47 3.39
N GLN A 65 -19.06 -7.66 2.53
CA GLN A 65 -19.10 -7.86 1.07
C GLN A 65 -18.43 -9.15 0.64
N LEU A 66 -17.30 -9.48 1.26
CA LEU A 66 -16.56 -10.71 1.01
C LEU A 66 -17.17 -11.94 1.68
N GLY A 67 -18.27 -11.77 2.44
CA GLY A 67 -18.94 -12.86 3.14
C GLY A 67 -18.03 -13.62 4.09
N ILE A 68 -17.01 -12.95 4.64
CA ILE A 68 -16.01 -13.58 5.51
C ILE A 68 -16.68 -13.90 6.84
N THR A 69 -17.23 -15.10 6.95
CA THR A 69 -17.76 -15.61 8.21
C THR A 69 -16.59 -15.89 9.17
N PRO A 70 -16.82 -15.83 10.49
CA PRO A 70 -15.81 -16.18 11.49
C PRO A 70 -15.26 -17.62 11.29
N GLU A 71 -16.06 -18.50 10.70
CA GLU A 71 -15.68 -19.87 10.38
C GLU A 71 -14.60 -19.95 9.29
N VAL A 72 -14.69 -19.11 8.25
CA VAL A 72 -13.66 -19.03 7.18
C VAL A 72 -12.33 -18.48 7.73
N LYS A 73 -12.38 -17.49 8.64
CA LYS A 73 -11.17 -16.99 9.31
C LYS A 73 -10.47 -18.09 10.11
N ARG A 74 -11.24 -18.84 10.91
CA ARG A 74 -10.72 -19.97 11.70
C ARG A 74 -10.14 -21.07 10.81
N TYR A 75 -10.82 -21.38 9.70
CA TYR A 75 -10.31 -22.37 8.75
C TYR A 75 -8.98 -21.93 8.12
N ASN A 76 -8.84 -20.64 7.77
CA ASN A 76 -7.60 -20.11 7.20
C ASN A 76 -6.42 -20.14 8.18
N GLU A 77 -6.66 -19.84 9.46
CA GLU A 77 -5.64 -19.97 10.51
C GLU A 77 -5.19 -21.42 10.69
N ILE A 78 -6.13 -22.37 10.74
CA ILE A 78 -5.82 -23.80 10.83
C ILE A 78 -5.04 -24.26 9.59
N LYS A 79 -5.49 -23.87 8.39
CA LYS A 79 -4.82 -24.23 7.13
C LYS A 79 -3.40 -23.69 7.09
N ALA A 80 -3.17 -22.46 7.54
CA ALA A 80 -1.83 -21.87 7.62
C ALA A 80 -0.92 -22.65 8.58
N GLY A 81 -1.43 -23.04 9.76
CA GLY A 81 -0.68 -23.88 10.72
C GLY A 81 -0.34 -25.27 10.17
N VAL A 82 -1.29 -25.91 9.48
CA VAL A 82 -1.08 -27.24 8.85
C VAL A 82 -0.02 -27.15 7.75
N ILE A 83 -0.10 -26.14 6.87
CA ILE A 83 0.89 -25.97 5.79
C ILE A 83 2.28 -25.71 6.39
N CYS A 84 2.39 -24.82 7.38
CA CYS A 84 3.67 -24.48 7.99
C CYS A 84 4.33 -25.70 8.68
N SER A 85 3.55 -26.50 9.39
CA SER A 85 4.05 -27.71 10.07
C SER A 85 4.47 -28.81 9.08
N CYS A 86 3.69 -29.06 8.03
CA CYS A 86 4.05 -30.02 6.98
C CYS A 86 5.34 -29.63 6.25
N VAL A 87 5.51 -28.35 5.90
CA VAL A 87 6.72 -27.86 5.23
C VAL A 87 7.94 -27.96 6.14
N GLY A 88 7.81 -27.60 7.43
CA GLY A 88 8.89 -27.72 8.40
C GLY A 88 9.37 -29.15 8.60
N LEU A 89 8.43 -30.11 8.72
CA LEU A 89 8.75 -31.53 8.82
C LEU A 89 9.43 -32.05 7.54
N GLY A 90 8.92 -31.69 6.36
CA GLY A 90 9.52 -32.09 5.09
C GLY A 90 10.97 -31.61 4.93
N ILE A 91 11.23 -30.33 5.23
CA ILE A 91 12.58 -29.76 5.19
C ILE A 91 13.50 -30.46 6.22
N SER A 92 12.98 -30.75 7.41
CA SER A 92 13.75 -31.41 8.46
C SER A 92 14.17 -32.83 8.06
N VAL A 93 13.25 -33.63 7.50
CA VAL A 93 13.53 -34.98 6.99
C VAL A 93 14.50 -34.94 5.81
N PHE A 94 14.29 -34.00 4.87
CA PHE A 94 15.18 -33.82 3.73
C PHE A 94 16.62 -33.49 4.16
N LEU A 95 16.80 -32.51 5.04
CA LEU A 95 18.11 -32.14 5.56
C LEU A 95 18.75 -33.27 6.36
N TYR A 96 17.96 -34.08 7.08
CA TYR A 96 18.48 -35.25 7.80
C TYR A 96 19.14 -36.23 6.84
N PHE A 97 18.45 -36.68 5.79
CA PHE A 97 19.02 -37.63 4.82
C PHE A 97 20.18 -37.05 4.03
N LEU A 98 20.08 -35.78 3.62
CA LEU A 98 21.15 -35.09 2.90
C LEU A 98 22.42 -35.02 3.74
N MET A 99 22.31 -34.65 5.02
CA MET A 99 23.46 -34.57 5.92
C MET A 99 24.04 -35.94 6.28
N LEU A 100 23.21 -36.97 6.35
CA LEU A 100 23.65 -38.34 6.58
C LEU A 100 24.55 -38.83 5.43
N GLY A 101 24.20 -38.48 4.18
CA GLY A 101 25.03 -38.78 3.00
C GLY A 101 26.35 -38.00 2.95
N ILE A 102 26.34 -36.72 3.35
CA ILE A 102 27.56 -35.89 3.38
C ILE A 102 28.49 -36.32 4.54
N ALA A 103 27.93 -36.63 5.71
CA ALA A 103 28.70 -37.05 6.88
C ALA A 103 29.47 -38.36 6.64
N ALA A 104 28.97 -39.24 5.78
CA ALA A 104 29.68 -40.47 5.38
C ALA A 104 31.00 -40.20 4.63
N ASN A 105 31.19 -39.00 4.08
CA ASN A 105 32.38 -38.62 3.31
C ASN A 105 33.19 -37.48 3.98
N ALA A 106 32.83 -37.06 5.18
CA ALA A 106 33.41 -35.90 5.88
C ALA A 106 34.35 -36.31 7.02
N THR A 107 35.13 -35.35 7.52
CA THR A 107 36.01 -35.55 8.68
C THR A 107 35.18 -35.79 9.97
N PRO A 108 35.71 -36.51 10.98
CA PRO A 108 34.95 -36.86 12.18
C PRO A 108 34.51 -35.65 13.02
N GLN A 109 35.23 -34.52 12.95
CA GLN A 109 34.80 -33.28 13.61
C GLN A 109 33.58 -32.62 12.93
N ASP A 110 33.52 -32.65 11.58
CA ASP A 110 32.45 -32.01 10.81
C ASP A 110 31.14 -32.82 10.86
N ALA A 111 31.25 -34.15 10.91
CA ALA A 111 30.10 -35.06 10.97
C ALA A 111 29.17 -34.79 12.17
N ALA A 112 29.73 -34.41 13.32
CA ALA A 112 28.96 -34.10 14.53
C ALA A 112 28.12 -32.82 14.40
N ILE A 113 28.58 -31.85 13.59
CA ILE A 113 27.87 -30.60 13.33
C ILE A 113 26.78 -30.83 12.27
N LEU A 114 27.10 -31.57 11.21
CA LEU A 114 26.18 -31.88 10.11
C LEU A 114 24.96 -32.68 10.60
N LEU A 115 25.16 -33.64 11.54
CA LEU A 115 24.09 -34.44 12.15
C LEU A 115 23.12 -33.64 13.03
N ARG A 116 23.43 -32.40 13.39
CA ARG A 116 22.56 -31.53 14.20
C ARG A 116 21.81 -30.48 13.37
N LEU A 117 22.18 -30.29 12.11
CA LEU A 117 21.64 -29.20 11.27
C LEU A 117 20.15 -29.37 10.93
N TRP A 118 19.65 -30.61 10.89
CA TRP A 118 18.24 -30.92 10.60
C TRP A 118 17.26 -30.33 11.63
N VAL A 119 17.73 -30.04 12.85
CA VAL A 119 16.95 -29.42 13.93
C VAL A 119 16.58 -27.97 13.61
N ALA A 120 17.36 -27.28 12.77
CA ALA A 120 17.07 -25.91 12.34
C ALA A 120 15.73 -25.79 11.59
N GLY A 121 15.31 -26.86 10.88
CA GLY A 121 14.00 -26.91 10.21
C GLY A 121 12.82 -26.95 11.19
N ILE A 122 13.01 -27.56 12.36
CA ILE A 122 11.96 -27.71 13.40
C ILE A 122 11.77 -26.40 14.16
N ILE A 123 12.86 -25.70 14.49
CA ILE A 123 12.81 -24.43 15.23
C ILE A 123 12.00 -23.36 14.47
N ARG A 124 12.09 -23.32 13.13
CA ARG A 124 11.32 -22.38 12.30
C ARG A 124 9.81 -22.66 12.35
N SER A 125 9.40 -23.93 12.33
CA SER A 125 7.98 -24.30 12.41
C SER A 125 7.33 -23.93 13.74
N TRP A 126 8.10 -23.98 14.84
CA TRP A 126 7.61 -23.63 16.16
C TRP A 126 7.45 -22.12 16.37
N LEU A 127 8.34 -21.32 15.77
CA LEU A 127 8.31 -19.86 15.91
C LEU A 127 7.29 -19.18 14.98
N ALA A 128 6.93 -19.80 13.86
CA ALA A 128 5.98 -19.24 12.89
C ALA A 128 4.50 -19.57 13.20
N SER A 129 4.25 -20.42 14.20
CA SER A 129 2.91 -20.84 14.63
C SER A 129 2.37 -20.10 15.86
N ARG A 130 3.17 -19.21 16.48
CA ARG A 130 2.73 -18.28 17.54
C ARG A 130 2.56 -16.89 16.97
#